data_AF-A0A7V5KH40-F1
#
_entry.id   AF-A0A7V5KH40-F1
#
_cell.length_a   1.000
_cell.length_b   1.000
_cell.length_c   1.000
_cell.angle_alpha   90.00
_cell.angle_beta   90.00
_cell.angle_gamma   90.00
#
_symmetry.space_group_name_H-M   'P 1'
#
loop_
_entity.id
_entity.type
_entity.pdbx_description
1 polymer ?
#
loop_
_entity_poly.entity_id
_entity_poly.type
_entity_poly.pdbx_seq_one_letter_code
_entity_poly.pdbx_strand_id
1 'polypeptide(L)'
;MKMWQAMWLLLGTSTLLFVPPVHAVGVSEGAGQYKAAGPEKSGEEAKQIAIVPRPVDSFLKVDIRTDRARYHIGDPIRIYFSVTSDAYVFIFDTDAAGVTRQIFPNYYDHDNFVRAGRQYYIPDRRYDLEVTGPPGNEKLTIVAVKKYLPCLDEWHRYSKRDPYPASRDGAAGLVRRLESFRSEPSARGVQPIRPVPRENLWAEDWTTFYVMGTDRVPPPTYKVARYGRLEIESFPSEARIYIDGEYYGRTPQLIDRLEVGYHSIRIEKNGYEPYTTNIYLRGNQTRHLDIFLKRVEPRPAYRWKGIGFFQPRSEE
;
A
#
# COMPACT_ATOMS: atom_id res chain seq x y z
N MET A 1 1.65 -22.27 -33.35
CA MET A 1 0.37 -22.64 -34.00
C MET A 1 -0.17 -23.88 -33.29
N LYS A 2 -1.46 -23.87 -32.95
CA LYS A 2 -2.25 -24.87 -32.19
C LYS A 2 -1.91 -26.31 -32.63
N MET A 3 -2.04 -27.36 -31.82
CA MET A 3 -3.30 -27.87 -31.25
C MET A 3 -3.00 -29.22 -30.57
N TRP A 4 -3.56 -29.50 -29.38
CA TRP A 4 -3.64 -30.87 -28.83
C TRP A 4 -5.12 -31.22 -28.64
N GLN A 5 -5.50 -32.41 -29.14
CA GLN A 5 -6.75 -33.15 -28.89
C GLN A 5 -6.67 -33.77 -27.46
N ALA A 6 -7.67 -34.32 -26.76
CA ALA A 6 -9.04 -34.84 -27.00
C ALA A 6 -9.67 -35.05 -25.56
N MET A 7 -10.98 -34.87 -25.28
CA MET A 7 -12.08 -35.88 -25.32
C MET A 7 -12.20 -36.76 -24.04
N TRP A 8 -13.32 -37.01 -23.33
CA TRP A 8 -14.79 -36.74 -23.41
C TRP A 8 -15.53 -37.20 -22.09
N LEU A 9 -16.84 -36.81 -21.96
CA LEU A 9 -18.01 -37.36 -21.17
C LEU A 9 -17.95 -37.51 -19.62
N LEU A 10 -19.01 -37.40 -18.80
CA LEU A 10 -20.36 -36.75 -18.76
C LEU A 10 -21.12 -37.31 -17.51
N LEU A 11 -22.30 -36.74 -17.22
CA LEU A 11 -23.38 -37.03 -16.22
C LEU A 11 -23.40 -35.97 -15.10
N GLY A 12 -24.37 -35.05 -14.97
CA GLY A 12 -25.84 -35.15 -15.07
C GLY A 12 -26.40 -35.32 -13.64
N THR A 13 -27.34 -34.55 -13.08
CA THR A 13 -28.58 -33.96 -13.61
C THR A 13 -29.16 -32.85 -12.69
N SER A 14 -30.16 -32.14 -13.22
CA SER A 14 -30.89 -30.95 -12.73
C SER A 14 -31.88 -31.12 -11.57
N THR A 15 -31.97 -30.04 -10.77
CA THR A 15 -33.13 -29.23 -10.30
C THR A 15 -34.53 -29.83 -10.07
N LEU A 16 -35.15 -29.53 -8.92
CA LEU A 16 -36.51 -28.95 -8.83
C LEU A 16 -36.87 -28.43 -7.41
N LEU A 17 -37.48 -27.24 -7.37
CA LEU A 17 -38.17 -26.58 -6.25
C LEU A 17 -39.60 -27.15 -6.09
N PHE A 18 -40.13 -27.29 -4.87
CA PHE A 18 -41.56 -27.09 -4.58
C PHE A 18 -41.85 -26.96 -3.05
N VAL A 19 -42.76 -26.06 -2.67
CA VAL A 19 -43.25 -25.73 -1.32
C VAL A 19 -44.70 -26.29 -1.16
N PRO A 20 -45.43 -26.06 -0.04
CA PRO A 20 -45.78 -26.93 1.11
C PRO A 20 -47.19 -27.60 0.99
N PRO A 21 -47.79 -28.18 2.06
CA PRO A 21 -48.69 -27.38 2.90
C PRO A 21 -48.77 -27.74 4.40
N VAL A 22 -49.43 -26.80 5.09
CA VAL A 22 -49.97 -26.66 6.45
C VAL A 22 -50.80 -27.88 6.93
N HIS A 23 -50.76 -28.23 8.23
CA HIS A 23 -51.91 -28.30 9.17
C HIS A 23 -51.52 -28.80 10.57
N ALA A 24 -52.28 -28.31 11.54
CA ALA A 24 -52.06 -28.26 12.99
C ALA A 24 -52.41 -29.55 13.76
N VAL A 25 -52.10 -29.59 15.07
CA VAL A 25 -53.07 -29.69 16.21
C VAL A 25 -52.38 -30.11 17.54
N GLY A 26 -52.66 -29.32 18.60
CA GLY A 26 -52.86 -29.70 20.02
C GLY A 26 -51.63 -30.01 20.90
N VAL A 27 -51.56 -29.70 22.21
CA VAL A 27 -52.56 -29.36 23.25
C VAL A 27 -51.88 -28.55 24.40
N SER A 28 -52.73 -27.87 25.19
CA SER A 28 -52.64 -26.97 26.37
C SER A 28 -51.58 -27.27 27.47
N GLU A 29 -51.22 -26.38 28.42
CA GLU A 29 -52.01 -25.51 29.33
C GLU A 29 -51.17 -24.34 29.91
N GLY A 30 -51.85 -23.31 30.43
CA GLY A 30 -51.27 -22.40 31.45
C GLY A 30 -51.53 -20.90 31.23
N ALA A 31 -52.79 -20.47 31.36
CA ALA A 31 -53.19 -19.08 31.29
C ALA A 31 -52.80 -18.28 32.56
N GLY A 32 -52.15 -17.15 32.36
CA GLY A 32 -52.11 -16.03 33.30
C GLY A 32 -52.44 -14.74 32.54
N GLN A 33 -53.67 -14.27 32.65
CA GLN A 33 -54.16 -13.00 32.08
C GLN A 33 -53.53 -11.81 32.82
N TYR A 34 -53.07 -10.78 32.11
CA TYR A 34 -53.36 -9.38 32.47
C TYR A 34 -53.50 -8.51 31.21
N LYS A 35 -54.47 -7.60 31.30
CA LYS A 35 -55.09 -6.80 30.24
C LYS A 35 -54.18 -5.72 29.65
N ALA A 36 -54.45 -5.39 28.39
CA ALA A 36 -53.93 -4.22 27.70
C ALA A 36 -54.40 -2.90 28.32
N ALA A 37 -53.48 -1.94 28.41
CA ALA A 37 -53.76 -0.51 28.36
C ALA A 37 -52.80 0.10 27.32
N GLY A 38 -53.35 0.68 26.26
CA GLY A 38 -52.62 1.63 25.39
C GLY A 38 -52.99 3.07 25.79
N PRO A 39 -52.51 4.07 25.05
CA PRO A 39 -51.10 4.47 24.94
C PRO A 39 -50.94 5.93 25.39
N GLU A 40 -49.83 6.30 26.00
CA GLU A 40 -49.44 7.71 26.11
C GLU A 40 -48.03 7.92 25.56
N LYS A 41 -47.99 8.71 24.49
CA LYS A 41 -46.80 9.10 23.75
C LYS A 41 -46.04 10.14 24.56
N SER A 42 -44.76 9.89 24.83
CA SER A 42 -43.75 10.95 24.86
C SER A 42 -42.54 10.44 24.10
N GLY A 43 -42.24 11.10 22.99
CA GLY A 43 -41.10 10.80 22.15
C GLY A 43 -39.86 11.42 22.75
N GLU A 44 -38.95 10.58 23.20
CA GLU A 44 -37.52 10.86 23.17
C GLU A 44 -36.89 9.69 22.41
N GLU A 45 -36.33 9.99 21.24
CA GLU A 45 -35.48 9.05 20.52
C GLU A 45 -34.26 8.75 21.41
N ALA A 46 -34.33 7.65 22.14
CA ALA A 46 -33.16 7.04 22.74
C ALA A 46 -32.23 6.64 21.58
N LYS A 47 -31.26 7.52 21.31
CA LYS A 47 -30.16 7.25 20.40
C LYS A 47 -29.43 6.04 20.96
N GLN A 48 -29.76 4.87 20.45
CA GLN A 48 -29.13 3.62 20.83
C GLN A 48 -27.68 3.72 20.34
N ILE A 49 -26.79 4.20 21.19
CA ILE A 49 -25.36 4.06 20.98
C ILE A 49 -25.12 2.56 21.15
N ALA A 50 -25.25 1.82 20.05
CA ALA A 50 -24.62 0.53 19.95
C ALA A 50 -23.12 0.81 20.07
N ILE A 51 -22.61 0.74 21.30
CA ILE A 51 -21.21 0.40 21.52
C ILE A 51 -21.15 -1.01 20.96
N VAL A 52 -20.96 -1.15 19.66
CA VAL A 52 -20.39 -2.37 19.11
C VAL A 52 -19.05 -2.42 19.83
N PRO A 53 -18.83 -3.34 20.80
CA PRO A 53 -17.48 -3.52 21.27
C PRO A 53 -16.71 -3.85 19.99
N ARG A 54 -15.81 -2.95 19.58
CA ARG A 54 -14.78 -3.35 18.63
C ARG A 54 -14.21 -4.60 19.27
N PRO A 55 -14.19 -5.75 18.58
CA PRO A 55 -13.56 -6.94 19.15
C PRO A 55 -12.18 -6.47 19.60
N VAL A 56 -11.98 -6.42 20.92
CA VAL A 56 -10.67 -6.15 21.47
C VAL A 56 -9.91 -7.37 21.02
N ASP A 57 -9.09 -7.22 19.99
CA ASP A 57 -8.12 -8.22 19.59
C ASP A 57 -7.25 -8.44 20.84
N SER A 58 -7.65 -9.37 21.71
CA SER A 58 -7.05 -9.60 23.03
C SER A 58 -5.74 -10.37 22.94
N PHE A 59 -5.35 -10.72 21.72
CA PHE A 59 -4.13 -11.43 21.40
C PHE A 59 -3.04 -10.42 21.05
N LEU A 60 -1.89 -10.56 21.70
CA LEU A 60 -0.68 -9.84 21.31
C LEU A 60 -0.39 -10.16 19.84
N LYS A 61 -0.20 -9.10 19.05
CA LYS A 61 0.30 -9.11 17.67
C LYS A 61 1.43 -8.09 17.59
N VAL A 62 2.33 -8.32 16.66
CA VAL A 62 3.48 -7.47 16.39
C VAL A 62 3.63 -7.33 14.88
N ASP A 63 4.10 -6.17 14.41
CA ASP A 63 4.50 -5.95 13.02
C ASP A 63 5.92 -5.42 12.94
N ILE A 64 6.62 -5.73 11.86
CA ILE A 64 7.94 -5.18 11.54
C ILE A 64 8.08 -4.87 10.06
N ARG A 65 8.76 -3.78 9.73
CA ARG A 65 9.11 -3.39 8.36
C ARG A 65 10.37 -2.55 8.31
N THR A 66 11.00 -2.50 7.16
CA THR A 66 12.13 -1.60 6.87
C THR A 66 11.66 -0.34 6.13
N ASP A 67 12.48 0.71 6.04
CA ASP A 67 12.20 1.90 5.23
C ASP A 67 12.29 1.64 3.72
N ARG A 68 13.09 0.65 3.31
CA ARG A 68 13.33 0.26 1.92
C ARG A 68 13.37 -1.26 1.81
N ALA A 69 13.06 -1.79 0.63
CA ALA A 69 13.16 -3.24 0.36
C ALA A 69 14.57 -3.69 -0.05
N ARG A 70 15.46 -2.75 -0.39
CA ARG A 70 16.82 -3.01 -0.89
C ARG A 70 17.81 -1.97 -0.38
N TYR A 71 18.99 -2.42 -0.01
CA TYR A 71 20.08 -1.61 0.55
C TYR A 71 21.39 -2.00 -0.11
N HIS A 72 22.34 -1.07 -0.23
CA HIS A 72 23.74 -1.41 -0.44
C HIS A 72 24.44 -1.58 0.92
N ILE A 73 25.53 -2.33 0.94
CA ILE A 73 26.41 -2.37 2.12
C ILE A 73 26.86 -0.93 2.48
N GLY A 74 26.76 -0.59 3.76
CA GLY A 74 27.01 0.74 4.31
C GLY A 74 25.84 1.72 4.19
N ASP A 75 24.68 1.29 3.68
CA ASP A 75 23.48 2.13 3.71
C ASP A 75 22.91 2.18 5.14
N PRO A 76 22.41 3.35 5.60
CA PRO A 76 21.66 3.42 6.84
C PRO A 76 20.30 2.74 6.68
N ILE A 77 19.87 2.01 7.71
CA ILE A 77 18.57 1.32 7.74
C ILE A 77 17.71 1.83 8.88
N ARG A 78 16.42 2.05 8.62
CA ARG A 78 15.40 2.30 9.64
C ARG A 78 14.40 1.15 9.67
N ILE A 79 14.22 0.59 10.85
CA ILE A 79 13.31 -0.53 11.10
C ILE A 79 12.14 0.01 11.93
N TYR A 80 10.93 -0.12 11.43
CA TYR A 80 9.71 0.28 12.11
C TYR A 80 8.98 -0.95 12.63
N PHE A 81 8.34 -0.80 13.79
CA PHE A 81 7.54 -1.87 14.38
C PHE A 81 6.45 -1.32 15.30
N SER A 82 5.42 -2.12 15.56
CA SER A 82 4.40 -1.80 16.56
C SER A 82 3.83 -3.06 17.22
N VAL A 83 3.14 -2.87 18.35
CA VAL A 83 2.49 -3.95 19.11
C VAL A 83 1.04 -3.60 19.45
N THR A 84 0.18 -4.61 19.50
CA THR A 84 -1.24 -4.43 19.88
C THR A 84 -1.48 -4.46 21.40
N SER A 85 -0.48 -4.85 22.19
CA SER A 85 -0.49 -4.86 23.66
C SER A 85 0.91 -4.55 24.18
N ASP A 86 1.01 -3.92 25.35
CA ASP A 86 2.30 -3.63 25.99
C ASP A 86 3.14 -4.91 26.10
N ALA A 87 4.40 -4.83 25.68
CA ALA A 87 5.27 -6.00 25.53
C ALA A 87 6.76 -5.62 25.55
N TYR A 88 7.60 -6.62 25.84
CA TYR A 88 9.04 -6.57 25.62
C TYR A 88 9.35 -7.04 24.21
N VAL A 89 10.11 -6.27 23.43
CA VAL A 89 10.42 -6.57 22.03
C VAL A 89 11.87 -7.01 21.86
N PHE A 90 12.08 -8.01 21.03
CA PHE A 90 13.39 -8.47 20.59
C PHE A 90 13.39 -8.51 19.06
N ILE A 91 14.43 -7.98 18.43
CA ILE A 91 14.59 -8.02 16.98
C ILE A 91 15.91 -8.70 16.67
N PHE A 92 15.83 -9.70 15.79
CA PHE A 92 16.94 -10.47 15.30
C PHE A 92 17.09 -10.24 13.80
N ASP A 93 18.34 -10.14 13.36
CA ASP A 93 18.70 -10.13 11.95
C ASP A 93 19.42 -11.44 11.60
N THR A 94 18.95 -12.12 10.55
CA THR A 94 19.62 -13.28 9.96
C THR A 94 20.18 -12.87 8.61
N ASP A 95 21.51 -12.83 8.52
CA ASP A 95 22.21 -12.44 7.30
C ASP A 95 22.10 -13.51 6.19
N ALA A 96 22.56 -13.18 4.99
CA ALA A 96 22.50 -14.08 3.83
C ALA A 96 23.34 -15.36 3.99
N ALA A 97 24.29 -15.40 4.94
CA ALA A 97 25.04 -16.59 5.31
C ALA A 97 24.32 -17.44 6.38
N GLY A 98 23.18 -16.97 6.89
CA GLY A 98 22.40 -17.61 7.94
C GLY A 98 22.87 -17.30 9.35
N VAL A 99 23.84 -16.38 9.52
CA VAL A 99 24.29 -15.97 10.86
C VAL A 99 23.25 -15.02 11.44
N THR A 100 22.73 -15.38 12.61
CA THR A 100 21.72 -14.57 13.29
C THR A 100 22.36 -13.72 14.39
N ARG A 101 21.97 -12.46 14.50
CA ARG A 101 22.40 -11.52 15.54
C ARG A 101 21.19 -10.84 16.16
N GLN A 102 21.28 -10.54 17.45
CA GLN A 102 20.28 -9.67 18.07
C GLN A 102 20.62 -8.21 17.76
N ILE A 103 19.70 -7.50 17.12
CA ILE A 103 19.86 -6.08 16.81
C ILE A 103 19.13 -5.17 17.79
N PHE A 104 18.13 -5.70 18.50
CA PHE A 104 17.40 -4.98 19.56
C PHE A 104 16.88 -5.96 20.63
N PRO A 105 16.99 -5.65 21.93
CA PRO A 105 17.83 -4.59 22.49
C PRO A 105 19.31 -4.80 22.16
N ASN A 106 20.11 -3.75 22.28
CA ASN A 106 21.55 -3.78 22.05
C ASN A 106 22.27 -2.88 23.07
N TYR A 107 23.59 -2.80 22.98
CA TYR A 107 24.38 -1.99 23.92
C TYR A 107 24.03 -0.48 23.92
N TYR A 108 23.65 0.07 22.76
CA TYR A 108 23.28 1.48 22.60
C TYR A 108 21.82 1.76 22.92
N ASP A 109 20.96 0.74 22.81
CA ASP A 109 19.52 0.83 23.01
C ASP A 109 18.98 -0.42 23.73
N HIS A 110 18.90 -0.31 25.06
CA HIS A 110 18.59 -1.43 25.96
C HIS A 110 17.14 -1.43 26.46
N ASP A 111 16.38 -0.35 26.25
CA ASP A 111 15.00 -0.24 26.75
C ASP A 111 14.02 -0.82 25.74
N ASN A 112 13.74 -2.11 25.91
CA ASN A 112 12.93 -2.87 24.97
C ASN A 112 11.46 -3.02 25.36
N PHE A 113 11.00 -2.32 26.41
CA PHE A 113 9.59 -2.31 26.76
C PHE A 113 8.83 -1.28 25.92
N VAL A 114 7.87 -1.76 25.13
CA VAL A 114 7.06 -0.93 24.23
C VAL A 114 5.59 -0.95 24.61
N ARG A 115 4.92 0.18 24.39
CA ARG A 115 3.51 0.38 24.69
C ARG A 115 2.64 0.20 23.46
N ALA A 116 1.46 -0.36 23.65
CA ALA A 116 0.48 -0.54 22.59
C ALA A 116 0.03 0.80 21.97
N GLY A 117 -0.37 0.74 20.69
CA GLY A 117 -1.00 1.86 20.00
C GLY A 117 -0.03 2.97 19.57
N ARG A 118 1.27 2.68 19.48
CA ARG A 118 2.31 3.60 18.99
C ARG A 118 3.20 2.87 17.98
N GLN A 119 3.67 3.59 16.97
CA GLN A 119 4.69 3.09 16.04
C GLN A 119 6.08 3.47 16.55
N TYR A 120 6.95 2.48 16.66
CA TYR A 120 8.34 2.63 17.05
C TYR A 120 9.23 2.50 15.81
N TYR A 121 10.46 3.00 15.92
CA TYR A 121 11.50 2.74 14.94
C TYR A 121 12.86 2.64 15.63
N ILE A 122 13.79 1.89 15.03
CA ILE A 122 15.20 1.89 15.38
C ILE A 122 16.06 2.18 14.13
N PRO A 123 17.18 2.89 14.26
CA PRO A 123 17.60 3.62 15.46
C PRO A 123 16.74 4.87 15.71
N ASP A 124 16.29 5.10 16.95
CA ASP A 124 15.64 6.35 17.40
C ASP A 124 16.53 7.23 18.32
N ARG A 125 17.63 6.64 18.81
CA ARG A 125 18.59 7.21 19.75
C ARG A 125 19.94 7.46 19.06
N ARG A 126 20.92 7.96 19.82
CA ARG A 126 22.24 8.45 19.36
C ARG A 126 23.18 7.36 18.80
N TYR A 127 22.69 6.47 17.95
CA TYR A 127 23.51 5.49 17.24
C TYR A 127 23.03 5.37 15.79
N ASP A 128 23.97 5.06 14.91
CA ASP A 128 23.67 4.75 13.51
C ASP A 128 23.61 3.24 13.34
N LEU A 129 22.68 2.77 12.51
CA LEU A 129 22.57 1.36 12.13
C LEU A 129 22.75 1.27 10.61
N GLU A 130 23.82 0.58 10.20
CA GLU A 130 24.20 0.41 8.80
C GLU A 130 24.09 -1.05 8.39
N VAL A 131 23.68 -1.28 7.15
CA VAL A 131 23.61 -2.62 6.55
C VAL A 131 25.02 -3.12 6.26
N THR A 132 25.34 -4.32 6.75
CA THR A 132 26.62 -4.97 6.49
C THR A 132 26.47 -6.12 5.48
N GLY A 133 27.59 -6.63 4.96
CA GLY A 133 27.56 -7.82 4.11
C GLY A 133 27.40 -9.12 4.92
N PRO A 134 27.24 -10.26 4.23
CA PRO A 134 27.38 -10.44 2.77
C PRO A 134 26.12 -10.04 1.97
N PRO A 135 26.25 -9.75 0.66
CA PRO A 135 25.09 -9.51 -0.20
C PRO A 135 24.14 -10.72 -0.27
N GLY A 136 22.85 -10.46 -0.29
CA GLY A 136 21.81 -11.49 -0.37
C GLY A 136 20.51 -11.07 0.31
N ASN A 137 19.61 -12.04 0.50
CA ASN A 137 18.39 -11.80 1.26
C ASN A 137 18.70 -11.87 2.76
N GLU A 138 18.33 -10.84 3.49
CA GLU A 138 18.37 -10.81 4.95
C GLU A 138 16.95 -10.84 5.51
N LYS A 139 16.80 -11.40 6.70
CA LYS A 139 15.51 -11.57 7.37
C LYS A 139 15.57 -10.93 8.76
N LEU A 140 14.69 -9.96 8.98
CA LEU A 140 14.39 -9.47 10.32
C LEU A 140 13.26 -10.29 10.92
N THR A 141 13.46 -10.75 12.14
CA THR A 141 12.42 -11.43 12.93
C THR A 141 12.22 -10.67 14.22
N ILE A 142 10.99 -10.26 14.49
CA ILE A 142 10.59 -9.60 15.72
C ILE A 142 9.85 -10.58 16.62
N VAL A 143 10.16 -10.57 17.91
CA VAL A 143 9.44 -11.33 18.94
C VAL A 143 9.00 -10.36 20.03
N ALA A 144 7.69 -10.28 20.26
CA ALA A 144 7.09 -9.52 21.35
C ALA A 144 6.66 -10.47 22.47
N VAL A 145 6.97 -10.14 23.72
CA VAL A 145 6.67 -10.95 24.91
C VAL A 145 5.85 -10.12 25.90
N LYS A 146 4.64 -10.58 26.23
CA LYS A 146 3.67 -9.83 27.03
C LYS A 146 4.11 -9.62 28.48
N LYS A 147 4.94 -10.51 29.02
CA LYS A 147 5.37 -10.51 30.41
C LYS A 147 6.88 -10.63 30.50
N TYR A 148 7.48 -9.91 31.44
CA TYR A 148 8.88 -10.13 31.79
C TYR A 148 9.07 -11.53 32.38
N LEU A 149 9.95 -12.31 31.77
CA LEU A 149 10.33 -13.64 32.26
C LEU A 149 11.83 -13.63 32.57
N PRO A 150 12.30 -14.33 33.62
CA PRO A 150 13.72 -14.37 33.96
C PRO A 150 14.62 -14.86 32.82
N CYS A 151 14.11 -15.71 31.92
CA CYS A 151 14.87 -16.14 30.75
C CYS A 151 15.25 -14.99 29.82
N LEU A 152 14.51 -13.87 29.81
CA LEU A 152 14.83 -12.71 28.98
C LEU A 152 16.18 -12.08 29.33
N ASP A 153 16.70 -12.28 30.55
CA ASP A 153 18.03 -11.83 30.96
C ASP A 153 19.14 -12.45 30.11
N GLU A 154 18.92 -13.66 29.57
CA GLU A 154 19.86 -14.33 28.67
C GLU A 154 20.06 -13.54 27.36
N TRP A 155 19.08 -12.73 26.96
CA TRP A 155 19.09 -11.87 25.76
C TRP A 155 19.51 -10.42 26.06
N HIS A 156 20.03 -10.13 27.26
CA HIS A 156 20.64 -8.84 27.61
C HIS A 156 22.18 -8.91 27.71
N ARG A 157 22.78 -9.96 27.14
CA ARG A 157 24.24 -10.24 27.20
C ARG A 157 25.06 -9.55 26.11
N TYR A 158 24.71 -8.31 25.77
CA TYR A 158 25.49 -7.45 24.86
C TYR A 158 26.49 -6.58 25.63
N SER A 159 27.52 -6.11 24.95
CA SER A 159 28.55 -5.25 25.56
C SER A 159 29.05 -4.20 24.58
N LYS A 160 29.83 -3.23 25.04
CA LYS A 160 30.48 -2.27 24.14
C LYS A 160 31.37 -2.93 23.09
N ARG A 161 31.99 -4.06 23.43
CA ARG A 161 32.88 -4.82 22.54
C ARG A 161 32.12 -5.76 21.61
N ASP A 162 30.88 -6.09 21.96
CA ASP A 162 29.98 -6.91 21.17
C ASP A 162 28.53 -6.38 21.30
N PRO A 163 28.20 -5.28 20.59
CA PRO A 163 26.90 -4.63 20.73
C PRO A 163 25.74 -5.45 20.16
N TYR A 164 26.04 -6.33 19.19
CA TYR A 164 25.08 -7.14 18.44
C TYR A 164 25.51 -8.62 18.48
N PRO A 165 25.43 -9.26 19.66
CA PRO A 165 25.97 -10.59 19.86
C PRO A 165 25.33 -11.59 18.89
N ALA A 166 26.17 -12.48 18.36
CA ALA A 166 25.70 -13.59 17.56
C ALA A 166 24.75 -14.46 18.40
N SER A 167 23.55 -14.68 17.87
CA SER A 167 22.52 -15.50 18.49
C SER A 167 22.51 -16.85 17.79
N ARG A 168 22.99 -17.88 18.49
CA ARG A 168 23.08 -19.26 17.95
C ARG A 168 21.73 -19.76 17.43
N ASP A 169 20.64 -19.44 18.13
CA ASP A 169 19.29 -19.90 17.81
C ASP A 169 18.34 -18.76 17.41
N GLY A 170 18.78 -17.51 17.44
CA GLY A 170 17.96 -16.35 17.05
C GLY A 170 16.63 -16.22 17.79
N ALA A 171 15.61 -15.77 17.05
CA ALA A 171 14.23 -15.74 17.52
C ALA A 171 13.70 -17.13 17.93
N ALA A 172 14.08 -18.19 17.21
CA ALA A 172 13.64 -19.55 17.51
C ALA A 172 14.17 -20.05 18.86
N GLY A 173 15.37 -19.63 19.27
CA GLY A 173 15.92 -19.88 20.59
C GLY A 173 15.12 -19.21 21.69
N LEU A 174 14.79 -17.93 21.49
CA LEU A 174 13.96 -17.17 22.42
C LEU A 174 12.59 -17.82 22.56
N VAL A 175 11.89 -18.07 21.45
CA VAL A 175 10.58 -18.72 21.44
C VAL A 175 10.61 -20.06 22.16
N ARG A 176 11.58 -20.93 21.87
CA ARG A 176 11.74 -22.22 22.55
C ARG A 176 11.90 -22.07 24.07
N ARG A 177 12.64 -21.05 24.50
CA ARG A 177 12.82 -20.74 25.92
C ARG A 177 11.52 -20.23 26.53
N LEU A 178 10.80 -19.32 25.88
CA LEU A 178 9.48 -18.83 26.31
C LEU A 178 8.48 -19.99 26.47
N GLU A 179 8.47 -20.91 25.50
CA GLU A 179 7.62 -22.11 25.55
C GLU A 179 7.95 -23.00 26.74
N SER A 180 9.23 -23.12 27.15
CA SER A 180 9.59 -23.89 28.36
C SER A 180 9.05 -23.31 29.67
N PHE A 181 8.69 -22.02 29.70
CA PHE A 181 8.03 -21.38 30.84
C PHE A 181 6.50 -21.48 30.77
N ARG A 182 5.93 -21.94 29.66
CA ARG A 182 4.51 -22.27 29.64
C ARG A 182 4.29 -23.47 30.54
N SER A 183 3.59 -23.27 31.64
CA SER A 183 3.14 -24.36 32.49
C SER A 183 2.16 -25.22 31.69
N GLU A 184 2.59 -26.40 31.25
CA GLU A 184 1.63 -27.41 30.81
C GLU A 184 0.75 -27.75 32.02
N PRO A 185 -0.58 -27.69 31.90
CA PRO A 185 -1.43 -28.18 32.96
C PRO A 185 -1.09 -29.66 33.18
N SER A 186 -0.55 -29.97 34.35
CA SER A 186 -0.11 -31.30 34.73
C SER A 186 -1.19 -32.34 34.41
N ALA A 187 -0.87 -33.33 33.57
CA ALA A 187 -1.75 -34.47 33.22
C ALA A 187 -2.10 -35.39 34.42
N ARG A 188 -1.77 -34.98 35.65
CA ARG A 188 -2.01 -35.73 36.90
C ARG A 188 -3.17 -35.21 37.75
N GLY A 189 -3.96 -34.25 37.26
CA GLY A 189 -5.18 -33.79 37.92
C GLY A 189 -6.43 -34.38 37.26
N VAL A 190 -7.23 -35.16 38.01
CA VAL A 190 -8.45 -35.87 37.56
C VAL A 190 -9.63 -34.93 37.21
N GLN A 191 -9.40 -33.65 36.90
CA GLN A 191 -10.47 -32.75 36.48
C GLN A 191 -10.36 -32.41 34.99
N PRO A 192 -11.47 -32.45 34.22
CA PRO A 192 -11.49 -31.91 32.87
C PRO A 192 -11.22 -30.41 32.96
N ILE A 193 -10.00 -30.03 32.64
CA ILE A 193 -9.54 -28.66 32.68
C ILE A 193 -10.31 -27.94 31.59
N ARG A 194 -11.17 -26.96 31.94
CA ARG A 194 -11.65 -25.99 30.96
C ARG A 194 -10.41 -25.49 30.23
N PRO A 195 -10.32 -25.52 28.88
CA PRO A 195 -9.16 -24.98 28.20
C PRO A 195 -9.05 -23.52 28.64
N VAL A 196 -8.10 -23.23 29.52
CA VAL A 196 -7.79 -21.86 29.90
C VAL A 196 -7.53 -21.15 28.57
N PRO A 197 -8.16 -20.00 28.28
CA PRO A 197 -7.87 -19.26 27.06
C PRO A 197 -6.35 -19.17 26.96
N ARG A 198 -5.77 -19.71 25.89
CA ARG A 198 -4.32 -19.70 25.71
C ARG A 198 -3.89 -18.24 25.76
N GLU A 199 -3.33 -17.80 26.89
CA GLU A 199 -2.77 -16.47 26.97
C GLU A 199 -1.68 -16.39 25.90
N ASN A 200 -1.84 -15.53 24.91
CA ASN A 200 -0.84 -15.37 23.87
C ASN A 200 0.36 -14.63 24.48
N LEU A 201 1.22 -15.41 25.14
CA LEU A 201 2.35 -14.93 25.94
C LEU A 201 3.38 -14.19 25.08
N TRP A 202 3.45 -14.54 23.81
CA TRP A 202 4.34 -13.93 22.84
C TRP A 202 3.68 -13.87 21.45
N ALA A 203 4.21 -13.02 20.59
CA ALA A 203 3.89 -12.95 19.17
C ALA A 203 5.18 -12.78 18.36
N GLU A 204 5.17 -13.26 17.13
CA GLU A 204 6.28 -13.12 16.19
C GLU A 204 5.76 -12.62 14.85
N ASP A 205 6.58 -11.81 14.20
CA ASP A 205 6.42 -11.44 12.80
C ASP A 205 7.81 -11.32 12.15
N TRP A 206 7.86 -11.20 10.83
CA TRP A 206 9.12 -11.10 10.10
C TRP A 206 8.97 -10.31 8.81
N THR A 207 10.07 -9.72 8.37
CA THR A 207 10.19 -9.09 7.06
C THR A 207 11.54 -9.45 6.45
N THR A 208 11.64 -9.37 5.12
CA THR A 208 12.91 -9.53 4.41
C THR A 208 13.29 -8.26 3.68
N PHE A 209 14.59 -8.08 3.47
CA PHE A 209 15.14 -7.06 2.60
C PHE A 209 16.35 -7.64 1.86
N TYR A 210 16.76 -6.98 0.78
CA TYR A 210 17.89 -7.43 -0.03
C TYR A 210 19.11 -6.52 0.16
N VAL A 211 20.25 -7.12 0.48
CA VAL A 211 21.55 -6.47 0.57
C VAL A 211 22.30 -6.65 -0.74
N MET A 212 22.61 -5.53 -1.37
CA MET A 212 23.45 -5.44 -2.56
C MET A 212 24.91 -5.22 -2.13
N GLY A 213 25.87 -5.50 -3.02
CA GLY A 213 27.28 -5.28 -2.76
C GLY A 213 27.66 -3.84 -2.43
N THR A 214 28.94 -3.62 -2.18
CA THR A 214 29.53 -2.27 -2.01
C THR A 214 29.54 -1.47 -3.31
N ASP A 215 29.26 -2.12 -4.44
CA ASP A 215 29.08 -1.51 -5.75
C ASP A 215 27.81 -0.64 -5.73
N ARG A 216 27.93 0.51 -5.06
CA ARG A 216 27.11 1.67 -5.36
C ARG A 216 27.56 2.11 -6.74
N VAL A 217 27.09 1.45 -7.79
CA VAL A 217 26.96 2.14 -9.06
C VAL A 217 26.08 3.33 -8.69
N PRO A 218 26.61 4.57 -8.58
CA PRO A 218 25.74 5.71 -8.35
C PRO A 218 24.64 5.56 -9.40
N PRO A 219 23.35 5.78 -9.05
CA PRO A 219 22.30 5.74 -10.05
C PRO A 219 22.88 6.48 -11.24
N PRO A 220 23.00 5.83 -12.42
CA PRO A 220 23.79 6.40 -13.50
C PRO A 220 23.39 7.85 -13.56
N THR A 221 24.36 8.76 -13.47
CA THR A 221 24.06 10.17 -13.65
C THR A 221 23.62 10.26 -15.09
N TYR A 222 22.35 9.96 -15.33
CA TYR A 222 21.64 10.44 -16.46
C TYR A 222 21.80 11.94 -16.25
N LYS A 223 22.67 12.58 -17.03
CA LYS A 223 22.36 13.92 -17.47
C LYS A 223 21.03 13.76 -18.20
N VAL A 224 19.92 13.66 -17.47
CA VAL A 224 18.58 13.71 -18.01
C VAL A 224 18.57 15.12 -18.56
N ALA A 225 18.72 15.22 -19.87
CA ALA A 225 18.69 16.51 -20.51
C ALA A 225 17.37 17.15 -20.07
N ARG A 226 17.47 18.25 -19.32
CA ARG A 226 16.31 18.99 -18.81
C ARG A 226 15.45 19.52 -19.94
N TYR A 227 16.02 19.57 -21.15
CA TYR A 227 15.41 20.12 -22.32
C TYR A 227 15.41 19.11 -23.49
N GLY A 228 14.32 19.09 -24.23
CA GLY A 228 14.21 18.54 -25.57
C GLY A 228 14.06 19.66 -26.61
N ARG A 229 13.98 19.27 -27.88
CA ARG A 229 13.70 20.17 -29.00
C ARG A 229 12.33 19.85 -29.59
N LEU A 230 11.60 20.89 -29.98
CA LEU A 230 10.32 20.75 -30.65
C LEU A 230 10.35 21.54 -31.95
N GLU A 231 10.21 20.83 -33.06
CA GLU A 231 10.04 21.43 -34.38
C GLU A 231 8.56 21.34 -34.74
N ILE A 232 7.94 22.48 -35.02
CA ILE A 232 6.51 22.58 -35.32
C ILE A 232 6.35 23.21 -36.68
N GLU A 233 5.71 22.48 -37.57
CA GLU A 233 5.26 22.95 -38.87
C GLU A 233 3.73 22.92 -38.92
N SER A 234 3.14 23.85 -39.67
CA SER A 234 1.71 23.77 -39.96
C SER A 234 1.39 24.14 -41.38
N PHE A 235 0.27 23.60 -41.86
CA PHE A 235 -0.35 23.97 -43.10
C PHE A 235 -1.78 24.51 -42.83
N PRO A 236 -2.07 25.79 -43.15
CA PRO A 236 -1.12 26.79 -43.66
C PRO A 236 -0.09 27.23 -42.61
N SER A 237 1.08 27.69 -43.07
CA SER A 237 2.18 28.23 -42.25
C SER A 237 1.82 29.57 -41.61
N GLU A 238 2.71 30.20 -40.84
CA GLU A 238 2.46 31.45 -40.12
C GLU A 238 1.32 31.36 -39.07
N ALA A 239 1.10 30.18 -38.51
CA ALA A 239 0.15 29.97 -37.42
C ALA A 239 0.82 30.26 -36.07
N ARG A 240 0.13 30.95 -35.16
CA ARG A 240 0.62 31.28 -33.82
C ARG A 240 0.79 30.01 -32.99
N ILE A 241 1.95 29.85 -32.36
CA ILE A 241 2.28 28.74 -31.49
C ILE A 241 2.12 29.18 -30.03
N TYR A 242 1.36 28.40 -29.25
CA TYR A 242 1.31 28.51 -27.80
C TYR A 242 1.71 27.18 -27.16
N ILE A 243 2.53 27.25 -26.12
CA ILE A 243 2.98 26.10 -25.33
C ILE A 243 2.67 26.39 -23.87
N ASP A 244 1.87 25.53 -23.25
CA ASP A 244 1.37 25.69 -21.88
C ASP A 244 0.70 27.05 -21.63
N GLY A 245 0.12 27.62 -22.68
CA GLY A 245 -0.57 28.91 -22.66
C GLY A 245 0.31 30.12 -23.01
N GLU A 246 1.64 29.97 -23.02
CA GLU A 246 2.58 31.04 -23.39
C GLU A 246 2.81 31.11 -24.89
N TYR A 247 3.05 32.31 -25.43
CA TYR A 247 3.25 32.52 -26.87
C TYR A 247 4.72 32.29 -27.26
N TYR A 248 4.94 31.35 -28.19
CA TYR A 248 6.30 30.96 -28.62
C TYR A 248 6.69 31.49 -30.01
N GLY A 249 5.76 32.02 -30.79
CA GLY A 249 6.05 32.55 -32.14
C GLY A 249 5.08 32.02 -33.19
N ARG A 250 5.58 31.69 -34.38
CA ARG A 250 4.75 31.23 -35.51
C ARG A 250 5.40 30.08 -36.26
N THR A 251 4.59 29.16 -36.80
CA THR A 251 5.08 28.04 -37.63
C THR A 251 5.62 28.50 -38.99
N PRO A 252 6.66 27.85 -39.54
CA PRO A 252 7.46 26.78 -38.95
C PRO A 252 8.44 27.33 -37.89
N GLN A 253 8.61 26.60 -36.79
CA GLN A 253 9.52 27.02 -35.72
C GLN A 253 10.19 25.85 -35.01
N LEU A 254 11.50 25.99 -34.77
CA LEU A 254 12.27 25.14 -33.87
C LEU A 254 12.38 25.79 -32.49
N ILE A 255 12.03 25.04 -31.45
CA ILE A 255 12.17 25.44 -30.05
C ILE A 255 13.28 24.57 -29.46
N ASP A 256 14.45 25.18 -29.25
CA ASP A 256 15.67 24.45 -28.94
C ASP A 256 15.79 23.98 -27.48
N ARG A 257 15.07 24.61 -26.56
CA ARG A 257 15.14 24.32 -25.13
C ARG A 257 13.76 24.36 -24.48
N LEU A 258 12.94 23.35 -24.75
CA LEU A 258 11.68 23.14 -24.06
C LEU A 258 11.87 22.06 -22.99
N GLU A 259 11.30 22.24 -21.80
CA GLU A 259 11.48 21.30 -20.70
C GLU A 259 11.04 19.87 -21.08
N VAL A 260 11.59 18.88 -20.40
CA VAL A 260 11.12 17.49 -20.58
C VAL A 260 9.83 17.28 -19.80
N GLY A 261 8.87 16.62 -20.42
CA GLY A 261 7.56 16.41 -19.80
C GLY A 261 6.42 16.56 -20.79
N TYR A 262 5.21 16.65 -20.24
CA TYR A 262 4.01 16.90 -21.03
C TYR A 262 3.84 18.40 -21.25
N HIS A 263 3.68 18.78 -22.52
CA HIS A 263 3.38 20.15 -22.91
C HIS A 263 2.09 20.20 -23.71
N SER A 264 1.25 21.18 -23.41
CA SER A 264 0.05 21.47 -24.19
C SER A 264 0.40 22.44 -25.32
N ILE A 265 0.27 21.96 -26.55
CA ILE A 265 0.56 22.73 -27.76
C ILE A 265 -0.76 23.20 -28.36
N ARG A 266 -0.93 24.51 -28.49
CA ARG A 266 -2.07 25.12 -29.17
C ARG A 266 -1.58 25.94 -30.36
N ILE A 267 -2.10 25.62 -31.55
CA ILE A 267 -1.79 26.31 -32.80
C ILE A 267 -3.02 27.07 -33.28
N GLU A 268 -2.85 28.35 -33.60
CA GLU A 268 -3.95 29.21 -34.03
C GLU A 268 -3.64 29.99 -35.30
N LYS A 269 -4.62 30.05 -36.19
CA LYS A 269 -4.57 30.92 -37.36
C LYS A 269 -5.95 31.51 -37.65
N ASN A 270 -5.99 32.79 -38.04
CA ASN A 270 -7.23 33.47 -38.36
C ASN A 270 -7.97 32.74 -39.49
N GLY A 271 -9.26 32.45 -39.29
CA GLY A 271 -10.07 31.69 -40.24
C GLY A 271 -9.92 30.17 -40.14
N TYR A 272 -9.20 29.65 -39.15
CA TYR A 272 -9.00 28.22 -38.90
C TYR A 272 -9.40 27.84 -37.48
N GLU A 273 -9.82 26.60 -37.30
CA GLU A 273 -10.12 26.03 -36.00
C GLU A 273 -8.80 25.88 -35.21
N PRO A 274 -8.74 26.31 -33.94
CA PRO A 274 -7.54 26.14 -33.13
C PRO A 274 -7.27 24.65 -32.92
N TYR A 275 -6.03 24.23 -33.17
CA TYR A 275 -5.60 22.86 -32.94
C TYR A 275 -4.92 22.78 -31.57
N THR A 276 -5.33 21.85 -30.71
CA THR A 276 -4.71 21.61 -29.41
C THR A 276 -4.31 20.14 -29.27
N THR A 277 -3.08 19.88 -28.85
CA THR A 277 -2.57 18.54 -28.58
C THR A 277 -1.64 18.53 -27.39
N ASN A 278 -1.51 17.38 -26.72
CA ASN A 278 -0.54 17.19 -25.65
C ASN A 278 0.58 16.29 -26.17
N ILE A 279 1.82 16.74 -26.04
CA ILE A 279 2.99 15.95 -26.41
C ILE A 279 3.84 15.65 -25.19
N TYR A 280 4.54 14.52 -25.22
CA TYR A 280 5.59 14.23 -24.26
C TYR A 280 6.95 14.47 -24.90
N LEU A 281 7.74 15.39 -24.34
CA LEU A 281 9.11 15.66 -24.76
C LEU A 281 10.12 14.87 -23.94
N ARG A 282 11.04 14.21 -24.65
CA ARG A 282 12.17 13.48 -24.07
C ARG A 282 13.43 14.32 -24.18
N GLY A 283 14.29 14.23 -23.18
CA GLY A 283 15.54 15.00 -23.15
C GLY A 283 16.47 14.66 -24.31
N ASN A 284 17.15 15.66 -24.87
CA ASN A 284 18.05 15.55 -26.03
C ASN A 284 17.42 14.94 -27.29
N GLN A 285 16.09 14.81 -27.36
CA GLN A 285 15.39 14.38 -28.57
C GLN A 285 14.71 15.57 -29.24
N THR A 286 14.63 15.53 -30.58
CA THR A 286 13.79 16.44 -31.35
C THR A 286 12.47 15.74 -31.64
N ARG A 287 11.36 16.39 -31.29
CA ARG A 287 10.02 15.96 -31.67
C ARG A 287 9.56 16.84 -32.83
N HIS A 288 9.06 16.21 -33.89
CA HIS A 288 8.49 16.90 -35.05
C HIS A 288 6.96 16.85 -34.97
N LEU A 289 6.31 17.97 -35.25
CA LEU A 289 4.86 18.09 -35.35
C LEU A 289 4.48 18.75 -36.67
N ASP A 290 3.80 17.99 -37.52
CA ASP A 290 3.23 18.48 -38.78
C ASP A 290 1.71 18.58 -38.63
N ILE A 291 1.18 19.81 -38.65
CA ILE A 291 -0.21 20.09 -38.29
C ILE A 291 -0.98 20.67 -39.48
N PHE A 292 -2.08 20.02 -39.86
CA PHE A 292 -3.01 20.53 -40.87
C PHE A 292 -4.20 21.20 -40.18
N LEU A 293 -4.31 22.52 -40.29
CA LEU A 293 -5.39 23.27 -39.67
C LEU A 293 -6.66 23.18 -40.53
N LYS A 294 -7.78 22.91 -39.86
CA LYS A 294 -9.10 22.90 -40.50
C LYS A 294 -9.63 24.32 -40.62
N ARG A 295 -10.05 24.74 -41.81
CA ARG A 295 -10.65 26.06 -42.04
C ARG A 295 -12.00 26.15 -41.34
N VAL A 296 -12.26 27.26 -40.65
CA VAL A 296 -13.61 27.58 -40.15
C VAL A 296 -14.42 28.05 -41.34
N GLU A 297 -15.46 27.32 -41.70
CA GLU A 297 -16.41 27.79 -42.70
C GLU A 297 -17.18 29.00 -42.12
N PRO A 298 -17.28 30.11 -42.87
CA PRO A 298 -18.11 31.22 -42.42
C PRO A 298 -19.56 30.75 -42.34
N ARG A 299 -20.22 30.99 -41.20
CA ARG A 299 -21.66 30.75 -41.09
C ARG A 299 -22.38 31.60 -42.15
N PRO A 300 -23.25 31.03 -42.99
CA PRO A 300 -24.03 31.84 -43.92
C PRO A 300 -24.84 32.87 -43.12
N ALA A 301 -24.68 34.15 -43.45
CA ALA A 301 -25.42 35.22 -42.81
C ALA A 301 -26.88 35.15 -43.28
N TYR A 302 -27.76 34.54 -42.47
CA TYR A 302 -29.20 34.61 -42.72
C TYR A 302 -29.71 36.00 -42.33
N ARG A 303 -29.96 36.85 -43.34
CA ARG A 303 -30.70 38.10 -43.16
C ARG A 303 -32.20 37.76 -43.14
N TRP A 304 -32.82 37.83 -41.96
CA TRP A 304 -34.28 37.71 -41.82
C TRP A 304 -34.98 38.80 -42.66
N LYS A 305 -35.81 38.39 -43.61
CA LYS A 305 -36.76 39.25 -44.35
C LYS A 305 -38.15 38.59 -44.34
N GLY A 306 -38.76 38.44 -43.16
CA GLY A 306 -40.18 38.04 -43.05
C GLY A 306 -40.52 36.64 -43.60
N ILE A 307 -41.80 36.30 -43.50
CA ILE A 307 -42.34 34.94 -43.70
C ILE A 307 -42.44 34.63 -45.20
N GLY A 308 -41.66 33.64 -45.68
CA GLY A 308 -41.87 32.98 -46.96
C GLY A 308 -40.61 32.83 -47.84
N PHE A 309 -40.11 31.59 -47.91
CA PHE A 309 -39.13 31.04 -48.87
C PHE A 309 -37.66 31.50 -48.77
N PHE A 310 -36.80 30.52 -48.47
CA PHE A 310 -35.33 30.64 -48.55
C PHE A 310 -34.89 30.66 -50.02
N GLN A 311 -34.06 31.63 -50.42
CA GLN A 311 -33.21 31.51 -51.61
C GLN A 311 -31.76 31.80 -51.25
N PRO A 312 -30.80 30.96 -51.71
CA PRO A 312 -29.39 31.26 -51.57
C PRO A 312 -29.02 32.45 -52.47
N ARG A 313 -28.12 33.30 -51.97
CA ARG A 313 -27.60 34.45 -52.68
C ARG A 313 -26.73 33.96 -53.85
N SER A 314 -27.06 34.35 -55.08
CA SER A 314 -26.12 34.26 -56.20
C SER A 314 -24.98 35.23 -55.97
N GLU A 315 -23.75 34.73 -56.03
CA GLU A 315 -22.52 35.53 -56.01
C GLU A 315 -22.41 36.33 -57.31
N GLU A 316 -22.09 37.63 -57.19
CA GLU A 316 -21.46 38.45 -58.23
C GLU A 316 -20.14 38.98 -57.68
#